data_AF-A0A134ALH3-F1
#
_entry.id   AF-A0A134ALH3-F1
#
_cell.length_a   1.000
_cell.length_b   1.000
_cell.length_c   1.000
_cell.angle_alpha   90.00
_cell.angle_beta   90.00
_cell.angle_gamma   90.00
#
_symmetry.space_group_name_H-M   'P 1'
#
loop_
_entity.id
_entity.type
_entity.pdbx_description
1 polymer ?
#
loop_
_entity_poly.entity_id
_entity_poly.type
_entity_poly.pdbx_seq_one_letter_code
_entity_poly.pdbx_strand_id
1 'polypeptide(L)'
;MRKDREKNFQDKINDAFRQEDFKEIGEIIGEGIDTAIDVTKRSISSFVNKNKRKLPYSIQNDDRIINQNPKTVNRVKTWGFVAKVSIVGHLFALFGFLMDMFDTYGSIREDLPALIFWVIPALIISFYANYRIKKTKDQIIRFRKYNREIGNNTVIPTADLAAITAKPLDFTINDLLNMIERDYYRQARIVEEGKLFILDSKTYKLYKEEALRDPHEKMEELENQENSEMAEELILRARSYVTELTQIEGKISSPMDEKIRELLKIVGKIFELLKENPSTAGDLNKAINYYLPTTLKLSNSYLEMKEKPTESVKGSLKDIEDTMDIVIDAFMKILDNIYQEKIMDLSSDMSVLKSMLKQEGLLDKDEFKIGR
;
A
#
# COMPACT_ATOMS: atom_id res chain seq x y z
N MET A 1 13.58 -22.82 7.07
CA MET A 1 14.94 -22.32 7.43
C MET A 1 14.98 -21.45 8.69
N ARG A 2 14.18 -20.38 8.86
CA ARG A 2 14.23 -19.55 10.10
C ARG A 2 13.59 -20.24 11.32
N LYS A 3 12.38 -20.80 11.18
CA LYS A 3 11.71 -21.61 12.20
C LYS A 3 12.52 -22.84 12.66
N ASP A 4 13.21 -23.51 11.74
CA ASP A 4 14.02 -24.71 12.06
C ASP A 4 15.25 -24.37 12.92
N ARG A 5 15.83 -23.17 12.72
CA ARG A 5 16.93 -22.65 13.54
C ARG A 5 16.46 -22.20 14.92
N GLU A 6 15.29 -21.57 15.01
CA GLU A 6 14.68 -21.15 16.28
C GLU A 6 14.32 -22.34 17.17
N LYS A 7 13.79 -23.43 16.59
CA LYS A 7 13.51 -24.67 17.31
C LYS A 7 14.78 -25.32 17.85
N ASN A 8 15.83 -25.39 17.04
CA ASN A 8 17.13 -25.96 17.43
C ASN A 8 17.77 -25.20 18.62
N PHE A 9 17.64 -23.86 18.65
CA PHE A 9 18.13 -23.06 19.79
C PHE A 9 17.41 -23.42 21.11
N GLN A 10 16.08 -23.47 21.10
CA GLN A 10 15.29 -23.76 22.31
C GLN A 10 15.52 -25.20 22.82
N ASP A 11 15.69 -26.16 21.90
CA ASP A 11 15.97 -27.55 22.26
C ASP A 11 17.33 -27.65 22.98
N LYS A 12 18.39 -27.00 22.45
CA LYS A 12 19.71 -26.96 23.09
C LYS A 12 19.69 -26.31 24.47
N ILE A 13 19.04 -25.15 24.61
CA ILE A 13 18.92 -24.46 25.90
C ILE A 13 18.20 -25.34 26.92
N ASN A 14 17.09 -25.99 26.53
CA ASN A 14 16.35 -26.86 27.44
C ASN A 14 17.14 -28.11 27.84
N ASP A 15 17.92 -28.68 26.93
CA ASP A 15 18.79 -29.81 27.24
C ASP A 15 19.94 -29.43 28.18
N ALA A 16 20.56 -28.25 28.01
CA ALA A 16 21.57 -27.73 28.93
C ALA A 16 20.99 -27.51 30.35
N PHE A 17 19.78 -26.94 30.46
CA PHE A 17 19.08 -26.83 31.75
C PHE A 17 18.76 -28.19 32.39
N ARG A 18 18.43 -29.23 31.60
CA ARG A 18 18.16 -30.59 32.11
C ARG A 18 19.43 -31.26 32.62
N GLN A 19 20.57 -30.92 32.04
CA GLN A 19 21.87 -31.47 32.38
C GLN A 19 22.61 -30.64 33.45
N GLU A 20 22.03 -29.51 33.88
CA GLU A 20 22.65 -28.54 34.78
C GLU A 20 24.00 -27.99 34.24
N ASP A 21 24.17 -27.97 32.91
CA ASP A 21 25.34 -27.42 32.25
C ASP A 21 25.12 -25.93 31.95
N PHE A 22 25.33 -25.10 32.97
CA PHE A 22 25.09 -23.66 32.85
C PHE A 22 26.12 -22.96 31.96
N LYS A 23 27.34 -23.51 31.83
CA LYS A 23 28.39 -22.95 30.96
C LYS A 23 28.00 -23.01 29.49
N GLU A 24 27.42 -24.14 29.06
CA GLU A 24 26.93 -24.28 27.69
C GLU A 24 25.86 -23.22 27.34
N ILE A 25 25.02 -22.82 28.30
CA ILE A 25 24.02 -21.77 28.10
C ILE A 25 24.68 -20.42 27.77
N GLY A 26 25.74 -20.06 28.48
CA GLY A 26 26.49 -18.82 28.23
C GLY A 26 27.11 -18.81 26.83
N GLU A 27 27.75 -19.91 26.43
CA GLU A 27 28.35 -20.07 25.10
C GLU A 27 27.32 -19.97 23.97
N ILE A 28 26.16 -20.64 24.13
CA ILE A 28 25.06 -20.60 23.15
C ILE A 28 24.49 -19.18 22.98
N ILE A 29 24.32 -18.44 24.08
CA ILE A 29 23.84 -17.05 24.04
C ILE A 29 24.88 -16.14 23.38
N GLY A 30 26.16 -16.27 23.76
CA GLY A 30 27.25 -15.48 23.21
C GLY A 30 27.43 -15.67 21.70
N GLU A 31 27.51 -16.91 21.23
CA GLU A 31 27.66 -17.24 19.80
C GLU A 31 26.43 -16.80 18.98
N GLY A 32 25.24 -16.95 19.56
CA GLY A 32 23.98 -16.54 18.93
C GLY A 32 23.91 -15.02 18.69
N ILE A 33 24.46 -14.22 19.60
CA ILE A 33 24.50 -12.77 19.52
C ILE A 33 25.56 -12.31 18.52
N ASP A 34 26.78 -12.86 18.58
CA ASP A 34 27.86 -12.50 17.65
C ASP A 34 27.47 -12.83 16.19
N THR A 35 26.78 -13.95 15.96
CA THR A 35 26.26 -14.32 14.63
C THR A 35 25.13 -13.40 14.15
N ALA A 36 24.34 -12.83 15.07
CA ALA A 36 23.23 -11.95 14.71
C ALA A 36 23.73 -10.56 14.27
N ILE A 37 24.80 -10.06 14.87
CA ILE A 37 25.39 -8.74 14.59
C ILE A 37 26.05 -8.69 13.19
N ASP A 38 26.52 -9.81 12.65
CA ASP A 38 27.22 -9.85 11.35
C ASP A 38 26.29 -9.88 10.10
N VAL A 39 24.99 -10.16 10.28
CA VAL A 39 24.05 -10.39 9.16
C VAL A 39 23.41 -9.08 8.64
N THR A 40 23.49 -7.98 9.38
CA THR A 40 22.78 -6.72 9.09
C THR A 40 23.45 -5.84 8.00
N LYS A 41 24.62 -6.25 7.47
CA LYS A 41 25.45 -5.40 6.57
C LYS A 41 25.25 -5.54 5.05
N ARG A 42 24.24 -6.28 4.55
CA ARG A 42 24.06 -6.46 3.09
C ARG A 42 22.60 -6.43 2.65
N SER A 43 22.10 -5.27 2.23
CA SER A 43 21.08 -5.20 1.15
C SER A 43 20.72 -3.77 0.74
N ILE A 44 21.55 -3.06 -0.05
CA ILE A 44 21.06 -1.91 -0.85
C ILE A 44 21.86 -1.79 -2.16
N SER A 45 21.26 -2.17 -3.29
CA SER A 45 21.49 -1.52 -4.60
C SER A 45 20.57 -2.09 -5.68
N SER A 46 19.54 -1.33 -6.09
CA SER A 46 19.27 -1.02 -7.52
C SER A 46 17.90 -0.36 -7.69
N PHE A 47 17.88 0.97 -7.80
CA PHE A 47 16.75 1.69 -8.43
C PHE A 47 17.31 2.77 -9.34
N VAL A 48 17.11 2.60 -10.65
CA VAL A 48 17.12 3.71 -11.61
C VAL A 48 16.11 3.43 -12.74
N ASN A 49 15.00 4.18 -12.66
CA ASN A 49 14.38 5.00 -13.71
C ASN A 49 13.65 4.33 -14.89
N LYS A 50 12.42 4.81 -15.17
CA LYS A 50 12.05 5.39 -16.48
C LYS A 50 10.66 6.06 -16.50
N ASN A 51 10.69 7.36 -16.74
CA ASN A 51 9.88 8.16 -17.67
C ASN A 51 8.34 8.20 -17.58
N LYS A 52 7.88 9.42 -17.27
CA LYS A 52 6.53 9.97 -17.46
C LYS A 52 6.14 10.06 -18.94
N ARG A 53 4.91 9.66 -19.28
CA ARG A 53 4.21 10.04 -20.53
C ARG A 53 3.16 11.13 -20.25
N LYS A 54 3.07 12.10 -21.17
CA LYS A 54 2.08 13.19 -21.21
C LYS A 54 0.70 12.64 -21.58
N LEU A 55 -0.35 13.06 -20.86
CA LEU A 55 -1.75 12.79 -21.20
C LEU A 55 -2.41 14.05 -21.81
N PRO A 56 -3.26 13.93 -22.85
CA PRO A 56 -3.74 15.09 -23.60
C PRO A 56 -5.23 15.37 -23.34
N TYR A 57 -5.64 15.95 -22.20
CA TYR A 57 -7.03 16.44 -22.06
C TYR A 57 -7.12 17.70 -21.20
N SER A 58 -7.83 18.70 -21.70
CA SER A 58 -8.10 19.98 -21.03
C SER A 58 -8.97 19.78 -19.78
N ILE A 59 -8.65 20.53 -18.73
CA ILE A 59 -9.40 20.57 -17.47
C ILE A 59 -10.54 21.59 -17.65
N GLN A 60 -11.76 21.20 -17.33
CA GLN A 60 -12.97 22.04 -17.45
C GLN A 60 -13.31 22.62 -16.07
N ASN A 61 -13.57 23.93 -15.99
CA ASN A 61 -13.74 24.70 -14.73
C ASN A 61 -15.19 24.71 -14.18
N ASP A 62 -16.03 23.69 -14.44
CA ASP A 62 -17.37 23.55 -13.83
C ASP A 62 -17.30 22.52 -12.69
N ASP A 63 -17.74 22.89 -11.50
CA ASP A 63 -17.65 22.09 -10.26
C ASP A 63 -18.54 20.82 -10.27
N ARG A 64 -19.47 20.69 -11.23
CA ARG A 64 -20.34 19.51 -11.30
C ARG A 64 -19.65 18.32 -11.97
N ILE A 65 -19.47 17.26 -11.19
CA ILE A 65 -18.89 15.98 -11.62
C ILE A 65 -19.77 15.29 -12.69
N ILE A 66 -21.08 15.21 -12.46
CA ILE A 66 -22.06 14.55 -13.34
C ILE A 66 -23.15 15.53 -13.75
N ASN A 67 -23.45 15.59 -15.05
CA ASN A 67 -24.61 16.31 -15.55
C ASN A 67 -25.85 15.41 -15.54
N GLN A 68 -26.69 15.55 -14.50
CA GLN A 68 -27.89 14.73 -14.34
C GLN A 68 -28.94 14.92 -15.45
N ASN A 69 -28.95 16.09 -16.11
CA ASN A 69 -29.90 16.43 -17.17
C ASN A 69 -29.16 16.89 -18.44
N PRO A 70 -28.53 15.97 -19.19
CA PRO A 70 -27.82 16.35 -20.39
C PRO A 70 -28.80 16.87 -21.46
N LYS A 71 -28.38 17.88 -22.24
CA LYS A 71 -29.20 18.52 -23.29
C LYS A 71 -29.81 17.54 -24.28
N THR A 72 -29.18 16.37 -24.42
CA THR A 72 -29.62 15.25 -25.26
C THR A 72 -30.94 14.64 -24.81
N VAL A 73 -31.28 14.68 -23.52
CA VAL A 73 -32.56 14.16 -22.99
C VAL A 73 -33.72 14.97 -23.55
N ASN A 74 -33.63 16.30 -23.47
CA ASN A 74 -34.65 17.20 -24.02
C ASN A 74 -34.76 17.02 -25.54
N ARG A 75 -33.62 16.89 -26.24
CA ARG A 75 -33.60 16.64 -27.68
C ARG A 75 -34.31 15.34 -28.07
N VAL A 76 -34.08 14.24 -27.35
CA VAL A 76 -34.77 12.95 -27.62
C VAL A 76 -36.26 13.04 -27.34
N LYS A 77 -36.67 13.76 -26.29
CA LYS A 77 -38.09 13.98 -25.97
C LYS A 77 -38.81 14.76 -27.07
N THR A 78 -38.23 15.86 -27.52
CA THR A 78 -38.82 16.74 -28.55
C THR A 78 -38.78 16.10 -29.93
N TRP A 79 -37.62 15.64 -30.37
CA TRP A 79 -37.43 15.16 -31.75
C TRP A 79 -37.86 13.70 -31.95
N GLY A 80 -37.96 12.90 -30.88
CA GLY A 80 -38.36 11.50 -30.98
C GLY A 80 -39.81 11.30 -31.40
N PHE A 81 -40.72 12.20 -31.01
CA PHE A 81 -42.09 12.20 -31.52
C PHE A 81 -42.11 12.61 -33.00
N VAL A 82 -41.44 13.73 -33.32
CA VAL A 82 -41.36 14.27 -34.69
C VAL A 82 -40.82 13.25 -35.68
N ALA A 83 -39.74 12.55 -35.35
CA ALA A 83 -39.15 11.56 -36.26
C ALA A 83 -40.08 10.37 -36.55
N LYS A 84 -40.87 9.92 -35.57
CA LYS A 84 -41.87 8.86 -35.79
C LYS A 84 -43.02 9.32 -36.66
N VAL A 85 -43.56 10.52 -36.37
CA VAL A 85 -44.63 11.12 -37.18
C VAL A 85 -44.16 11.37 -38.61
N SER A 86 -42.92 11.82 -38.80
CA SER A 86 -42.31 11.99 -40.11
C SER A 86 -42.30 10.70 -40.91
N ILE A 87 -41.89 9.56 -40.33
CA ILE A 87 -41.90 8.27 -41.04
C ILE A 87 -43.32 7.91 -41.48
N VAL A 88 -44.31 8.01 -40.58
CA VAL A 88 -45.71 7.70 -40.90
C VAL A 88 -46.24 8.61 -42.01
N GLY A 89 -45.94 9.91 -41.95
CA GLY A 89 -46.33 10.88 -42.96
C GLY A 89 -45.73 10.57 -44.34
N HIS A 90 -44.43 10.25 -44.41
CA HIS A 90 -43.78 9.90 -45.67
C HIS A 90 -44.25 8.54 -46.21
N LEU A 91 -44.57 7.57 -45.35
CA LEU A 91 -45.17 6.30 -45.79
C LEU A 91 -46.58 6.50 -46.35
N PHE A 92 -47.38 7.39 -45.74
CA PHE A 92 -48.70 7.75 -46.25
C PHE A 92 -48.61 8.51 -47.59
N ALA A 93 -47.66 9.44 -47.70
CA ALA A 93 -47.36 10.14 -48.95
C ALA A 93 -46.91 9.18 -50.05
N LEU A 94 -46.04 8.22 -49.73
CA LEU A 94 -45.61 7.17 -50.65
C LEU A 94 -46.80 6.31 -51.11
N PHE A 95 -47.68 5.91 -50.19
CA PHE A 95 -48.88 5.14 -50.53
C PHE A 95 -49.82 5.92 -51.45
N GLY A 96 -50.11 7.19 -51.12
CA GLY A 96 -50.93 8.06 -51.97
C GLY A 96 -50.32 8.25 -53.36
N PHE A 97 -49.00 8.44 -53.43
CA PHE A 97 -48.28 8.55 -54.70
C PHE A 97 -48.39 7.28 -55.54
N LEU A 98 -48.26 6.10 -54.92
CA LEU A 98 -48.39 4.83 -55.63
C LEU A 98 -49.82 4.54 -56.11
N MET A 99 -50.84 4.98 -55.36
CA MET A 99 -52.25 4.87 -55.78
C MET A 99 -52.55 5.78 -56.96
N ASP A 100 -52.08 7.03 -56.94
CA ASP A 100 -52.24 7.99 -58.04
C ASP A 100 -51.60 7.50 -59.35
N MET A 101 -50.38 6.93 -59.24
CA MET A 101 -49.71 6.27 -60.37
C MET A 101 -50.46 5.07 -60.93
N PHE A 102 -51.29 4.40 -60.12
CA PHE A 102 -52.07 3.23 -60.54
C PHE A 102 -53.40 3.60 -61.19
N ASP A 103 -54.09 4.61 -60.66
CA ASP A 103 -55.41 5.06 -61.15
C ASP A 103 -55.30 5.85 -62.46
N THR A 104 -54.22 6.59 -62.66
CA THR A 104 -53.99 7.38 -63.89
C THR A 104 -53.25 6.54 -64.93
N TYR A 105 -53.99 5.77 -65.74
CA TYR A 105 -53.47 4.95 -66.86
C TYR A 105 -52.79 5.84 -67.94
N GLY A 106 -51.56 6.29 -67.69
CA GLY A 106 -50.75 7.08 -68.63
C GLY A 106 -49.65 7.96 -68.02
N SER A 107 -49.68 8.28 -66.72
CA SER A 107 -48.77 9.29 -66.11
C SER A 107 -47.49 8.73 -65.46
N ILE A 108 -47.29 7.40 -65.47
CA ILE A 108 -46.16 6.73 -64.80
C ILE A 108 -44.80 7.37 -65.11
N ARG A 109 -44.58 7.83 -66.35
CA ARG A 109 -43.33 8.46 -66.78
C ARG A 109 -43.15 9.87 -66.18
N GLU A 110 -44.23 10.60 -65.94
CA GLU A 110 -44.24 11.96 -65.39
C GLU A 110 -44.11 11.96 -63.87
N ASP A 111 -44.64 10.94 -63.20
CA ASP A 111 -44.64 10.78 -61.75
C ASP A 111 -43.32 10.17 -61.22
N LEU A 112 -42.66 9.33 -62.01
CA LEU A 112 -41.44 8.62 -61.59
C LEU A 112 -40.32 9.55 -61.04
N PRO A 113 -40.01 10.72 -61.65
CA PRO A 113 -39.05 11.65 -61.07
C PRO A 113 -39.44 12.14 -59.67
N ALA A 114 -40.73 12.37 -59.39
CA ALA A 114 -41.15 12.90 -58.10
C ALA A 114 -40.99 11.87 -56.97
N LEU A 115 -41.28 10.59 -57.27
CA LEU A 115 -41.01 9.47 -56.36
C LEU A 115 -39.52 9.36 -56.02
N ILE A 116 -38.66 9.39 -57.04
CA ILE A 116 -37.21 9.17 -56.90
C ILE A 116 -36.50 10.34 -56.23
N PHE A 117 -36.86 11.58 -56.57
CA PHE A 117 -36.14 12.76 -56.10
C PHE A 117 -36.72 13.36 -54.82
N TRP A 118 -38.00 13.12 -54.50
CA TRP A 118 -38.63 13.71 -53.32
C TRP A 118 -39.10 12.67 -52.30
N VAL A 119 -39.89 11.67 -52.72
CA VAL A 119 -40.53 10.75 -51.76
C VAL A 119 -39.52 9.78 -51.13
N ILE A 120 -38.71 9.09 -51.95
CA ILE A 120 -37.73 8.12 -51.46
C ILE A 120 -36.64 8.79 -50.60
N PRO A 121 -35.99 9.90 -51.02
CA PRO A 121 -34.98 10.56 -50.21
C PRO A 121 -35.53 11.08 -48.88
N ALA A 122 -36.74 11.64 -48.87
CA ALA A 122 -37.36 12.11 -47.63
C ALA A 122 -37.71 10.97 -46.66
N LEU A 123 -38.07 9.80 -47.19
CA LEU A 123 -38.23 8.56 -46.42
C LEU A 123 -36.89 8.11 -45.81
N ILE A 124 -35.80 8.07 -46.60
CA ILE A 124 -34.46 7.71 -46.14
C ILE A 124 -33.99 8.65 -45.01
N ILE A 125 -34.17 9.96 -45.19
CA ILE A 125 -33.84 10.97 -44.18
C ILE A 125 -34.65 10.74 -42.90
N SER A 126 -35.95 10.46 -43.01
CA SER A 126 -36.83 10.17 -41.87
C SER A 126 -36.38 8.94 -41.09
N PHE A 127 -36.04 7.85 -41.79
CA PHE A 127 -35.49 6.63 -41.17
C PHE A 127 -34.14 6.88 -40.50
N TYR A 128 -33.23 7.62 -41.15
CA TYR A 128 -31.92 7.96 -40.59
C TYR A 128 -32.04 8.83 -39.33
N ALA A 129 -32.90 9.85 -39.35
CA ALA A 129 -33.17 10.70 -38.20
C ALA A 129 -33.70 9.88 -37.01
N ASN A 130 -34.66 8.97 -37.26
CA ASN A 130 -35.19 8.08 -36.23
C ASN A 130 -34.11 7.13 -35.67
N TYR A 131 -33.24 6.56 -36.52
CA TYR A 131 -32.11 5.75 -36.09
C TYR A 131 -31.16 6.52 -35.16
N ARG A 132 -30.80 7.76 -35.52
CA ARG A 132 -29.93 8.64 -34.69
C ARG A 132 -30.57 8.97 -33.33
N ILE A 133 -31.88 9.24 -33.32
CA ILE A 133 -32.61 9.51 -32.09
C ILE A 133 -32.68 8.26 -31.21
N LYS A 134 -32.97 7.09 -31.78
CA LYS A 134 -32.95 5.81 -31.06
C LYS A 134 -31.59 5.54 -30.44
N LYS A 135 -30.49 5.70 -31.19
CA LYS A 135 -29.12 5.55 -30.68
C LYS A 135 -28.86 6.47 -29.47
N THR A 136 -29.31 7.72 -29.54
CA THR A 136 -29.17 8.69 -28.44
C THR A 136 -30.04 8.31 -27.23
N LYS A 137 -31.26 7.81 -27.46
CA LYS A 137 -32.13 7.30 -26.40
C LYS A 137 -31.49 6.12 -25.67
N ASP A 138 -30.92 5.18 -26.41
CA ASP A 138 -30.26 4.01 -25.84
C ASP A 138 -29.02 4.41 -25.02
N GLN A 139 -28.28 5.43 -25.47
CA GLN A 139 -27.17 6.02 -24.71
C GLN A 139 -27.63 6.65 -23.39
N ILE A 140 -28.78 7.34 -23.37
CA ILE A 140 -29.36 7.90 -22.12
C ILE A 140 -29.76 6.78 -21.16
N ILE A 141 -30.29 5.67 -21.67
CA ILE A 141 -30.63 4.50 -20.82
C ILE A 141 -29.36 3.93 -20.19
N ARG A 142 -28.28 3.78 -20.97
CA ARG A 142 -26.99 3.33 -20.43
C ARG A 142 -26.40 4.29 -19.42
N PHE A 143 -26.43 5.60 -19.69
CA PHE A 143 -26.01 6.64 -18.74
C PHE A 143 -26.71 6.49 -17.38
N ARG A 144 -28.03 6.25 -17.36
CA ARG A 144 -28.76 6.01 -16.11
C ARG A 144 -28.33 4.74 -15.40
N LYS A 145 -28.05 3.66 -16.15
CA LYS A 145 -27.53 2.41 -15.57
C LYS A 145 -26.14 2.60 -14.98
N TYR A 146 -25.26 3.30 -15.69
CA TYR A 146 -23.92 3.66 -15.21
C TYR A 146 -24.01 4.47 -13.92
N ASN A 147 -24.85 5.51 -13.86
CA ASN A 147 -24.99 6.33 -12.65
C ASN A 147 -25.55 5.54 -11.47
N ARG A 148 -26.41 4.54 -11.71
CA ARG A 148 -26.90 3.66 -10.65
C ARG A 148 -25.79 2.79 -10.05
N GLU A 149 -24.89 2.29 -10.90
CA GLU A 149 -23.74 1.49 -10.48
C GLU A 149 -22.66 2.34 -9.78
N ILE A 150 -22.42 3.54 -10.30
CA ILE A 150 -21.47 4.51 -9.73
C ILE A 150 -21.90 4.92 -8.32
N GLY A 151 -23.19 5.18 -8.09
CA GLY A 151 -23.71 5.60 -6.80
C GLY A 151 -23.00 6.86 -6.29
N ASN A 152 -22.37 6.76 -5.12
CA ASN A 152 -21.61 7.85 -4.49
C ASN A 152 -20.09 7.73 -4.70
N ASN A 153 -19.63 6.76 -5.50
CA ASN A 153 -18.22 6.52 -5.73
C ASN A 153 -17.65 7.52 -6.74
N THR A 154 -16.41 7.93 -6.53
CA THR A 154 -15.66 8.79 -7.46
C THR A 154 -14.75 8.00 -8.40
N VAL A 155 -14.54 6.71 -8.11
CA VAL A 155 -13.75 5.76 -8.89
C VAL A 155 -14.56 4.49 -9.10
N ILE A 156 -14.56 3.95 -10.32
CA ILE A 156 -15.18 2.66 -10.62
C ILE A 156 -14.43 1.91 -11.72
N PRO A 157 -14.28 0.57 -11.65
CA PRO A 157 -13.83 -0.23 -12.77
C PRO A 157 -14.79 -0.14 -13.97
N THR A 158 -14.25 0.04 -15.16
CA THR A 158 -15.05 0.07 -16.40
C THR A 158 -15.68 -1.29 -16.71
N ALA A 159 -15.09 -2.39 -16.19
CA ALA A 159 -15.64 -3.74 -16.29
C ALA A 159 -17.01 -3.87 -15.59
N ASP A 160 -17.20 -3.22 -14.44
CA ASP A 160 -18.46 -3.26 -13.70
C ASP A 160 -19.57 -2.53 -14.47
N LEU A 161 -19.22 -1.39 -15.09
CA LEU A 161 -20.09 -0.65 -16.00
C LEU A 161 -20.45 -1.47 -17.26
N ALA A 162 -19.50 -2.23 -17.79
CA ALA A 162 -19.73 -3.13 -18.92
C ALA A 162 -20.70 -4.26 -18.53
N ALA A 163 -20.51 -4.85 -17.34
CA ALA A 163 -21.33 -5.92 -16.81
C ALA A 163 -22.80 -5.48 -16.63
N ILE A 164 -23.07 -4.33 -15.99
CA ILE A 164 -24.45 -3.86 -15.72
C ILE A 164 -25.23 -3.50 -17.00
N THR A 165 -24.50 -3.18 -18.08
CA THR A 165 -25.11 -2.87 -19.39
C THR A 165 -25.11 -4.04 -20.37
N ALA A 166 -24.50 -5.18 -20.01
CA ALA A 166 -24.29 -6.33 -20.88
C ALA A 166 -23.66 -5.92 -22.23
N LYS A 167 -22.60 -5.11 -22.17
CA LYS A 167 -21.85 -4.64 -23.33
C LYS A 167 -20.38 -5.04 -23.24
N PRO A 168 -19.69 -5.21 -24.38
CA PRO A 168 -18.24 -5.39 -24.38
C PRO A 168 -17.52 -4.21 -23.70
N LEU A 169 -16.34 -4.49 -23.14
CA LEU A 169 -15.52 -3.50 -22.44
C LEU A 169 -15.15 -2.33 -23.36
N ASP A 170 -14.66 -2.62 -24.57
CA ASP A 170 -14.27 -1.59 -25.55
C ASP A 170 -15.46 -0.72 -25.97
N PHE A 171 -16.65 -1.30 -26.11
CA PHE A 171 -17.86 -0.54 -26.38
C PHE A 171 -18.16 0.43 -25.23
N THR A 172 -18.04 -0.04 -24.00
CA THR A 172 -18.30 0.74 -22.80
C THR A 172 -17.31 1.89 -22.65
N ILE A 173 -16.01 1.63 -22.86
CA ILE A 173 -14.97 2.67 -22.87
C ILE A 173 -15.30 3.74 -23.93
N ASN A 174 -15.62 3.34 -25.15
CA ASN A 174 -15.99 4.28 -26.22
C ASN A 174 -17.27 5.06 -25.91
N ASP A 175 -18.26 4.43 -25.27
CA ASP A 175 -19.50 5.10 -24.87
C ASP A 175 -19.27 6.11 -23.76
N LEU A 176 -18.40 5.80 -22.77
CA LEU A 176 -17.97 6.71 -21.71
C LEU A 176 -17.17 7.89 -22.28
N LEU A 177 -16.24 7.65 -23.21
CA LEU A 177 -15.51 8.72 -23.92
C LEU A 177 -16.48 9.65 -24.67
N ASN A 178 -17.47 9.08 -25.38
CA ASN A 178 -18.52 9.87 -26.04
C ASN A 178 -19.37 10.67 -25.03
N MET A 179 -19.58 10.14 -23.82
CA MET A 179 -20.32 10.83 -22.76
C MET A 179 -19.51 11.96 -22.11
N ILE A 180 -18.18 11.78 -21.95
CA ILE A 180 -17.27 12.85 -21.54
C ILE A 180 -17.28 13.98 -22.58
N GLU A 181 -17.10 13.66 -23.86
CA GLU A 181 -17.12 14.62 -24.96
C GLU A 181 -18.43 15.43 -25.03
N ARG A 182 -19.54 14.82 -24.59
CA ARG A 182 -20.88 15.45 -24.57
C ARG A 182 -21.24 16.12 -23.24
N ASP A 183 -20.27 16.30 -22.34
CA ASP A 183 -20.44 16.89 -21.00
C ASP A 183 -21.45 16.15 -20.10
N TYR A 184 -21.59 14.83 -20.25
CA TYR A 184 -22.37 14.01 -19.32
C TYR A 184 -21.54 13.77 -18.04
N TYR A 185 -20.24 13.49 -18.22
CA TYR A 185 -19.24 13.33 -17.16
C TYR A 185 -18.14 14.38 -17.38
N ARG A 186 -18.30 15.56 -16.79
CA ARG A 186 -17.56 16.79 -17.16
C ARG A 186 -16.08 16.73 -16.78
N GLN A 187 -15.79 16.18 -15.61
CA GLN A 187 -14.44 16.11 -15.07
C GLN A 187 -13.80 14.74 -15.21
N ALA A 188 -14.54 13.78 -15.78
CA ALA A 188 -14.11 12.40 -15.72
C ALA A 188 -12.90 12.10 -16.61
N ARG A 189 -12.16 11.09 -16.21
CA ARG A 189 -10.96 10.57 -16.87
C ARG A 189 -11.03 9.05 -16.87
N ILE A 190 -10.54 8.45 -17.94
CA ILE A 190 -10.29 7.01 -17.99
C ILE A 190 -8.77 6.82 -17.89
N VAL A 191 -8.33 5.98 -16.96
CA VAL A 191 -6.91 5.69 -16.70
C VAL A 191 -6.64 4.18 -16.82
N GLU A 192 -5.37 3.78 -16.68
CA GLU A 192 -4.94 2.38 -16.75
C GLU A 192 -5.43 1.65 -18.01
N GLU A 193 -5.19 2.25 -19.17
CA GLU A 193 -5.55 1.69 -20.48
C GLU A 193 -7.04 1.31 -20.61
N GLY A 194 -7.92 2.03 -19.91
CA GLY A 194 -9.35 1.77 -19.99
C GLY A 194 -9.95 1.05 -18.80
N LYS A 195 -9.17 0.62 -17.81
CA LYS A 195 -9.65 -0.20 -16.69
C LYS A 195 -10.41 0.59 -15.63
N LEU A 196 -10.01 1.84 -15.40
CA LEU A 196 -10.51 2.63 -14.29
C LEU A 196 -11.16 3.93 -14.80
N PHE A 197 -12.38 4.19 -14.33
CA PHE A 197 -13.11 5.42 -14.62
C PHE A 197 -13.15 6.30 -13.35
N ILE A 198 -12.48 7.43 -13.41
CA ILE A 198 -12.43 8.42 -12.33
C ILE A 198 -13.34 9.58 -12.71
N LEU A 199 -14.28 9.92 -11.84
CA LEU A 199 -15.34 10.87 -12.17
C LEU A 199 -14.93 12.33 -11.99
N ASP A 200 -14.04 12.64 -11.05
CA ASP A 200 -13.70 14.00 -10.66
C ASP A 200 -12.19 14.31 -10.68
N SER A 201 -11.88 15.60 -10.76
CA SER A 201 -10.50 16.07 -10.90
C SER A 201 -9.67 15.92 -9.63
N LYS A 202 -10.28 16.01 -8.44
CA LYS A 202 -9.59 15.89 -7.14
C LYS A 202 -9.08 14.46 -6.96
N THR A 203 -9.97 13.49 -7.18
CA THR A 203 -9.67 12.05 -7.13
C THR A 203 -8.63 11.69 -8.21
N TYR A 204 -8.73 12.27 -9.41
CA TYR A 204 -7.70 12.07 -10.44
C TYR A 204 -6.32 12.63 -10.04
N LYS A 205 -6.29 13.78 -9.34
CA LYS A 205 -5.04 14.37 -8.83
C LYS A 205 -4.41 13.46 -7.78
N LEU A 206 -5.18 12.96 -6.82
CA LEU A 206 -4.73 11.98 -5.82
C LEU A 206 -4.22 10.69 -6.47
N TYR A 207 -4.97 10.14 -7.44
CA TYR A 207 -4.53 8.98 -8.22
C TYR A 207 -3.19 9.24 -8.91
N LYS A 208 -3.01 10.43 -9.51
CA LYS A 208 -1.78 10.79 -10.21
C LYS A 208 -0.62 11.00 -9.26
N GLU A 209 -0.84 11.57 -8.09
CA GLU A 209 0.17 11.71 -7.03
C GLU A 209 0.62 10.33 -6.56
N GLU A 210 -0.32 9.43 -6.26
CA GLU A 210 -0.02 8.05 -5.85
C GLU A 210 0.63 7.22 -6.97
N ALA A 211 0.17 7.35 -8.22
CA ALA A 211 0.75 6.64 -9.37
C ALA A 211 2.12 7.18 -9.79
N LEU A 212 2.49 8.38 -9.35
CA LEU A 212 3.82 8.97 -9.56
C LEU A 212 4.72 8.86 -8.32
N ARG A 213 4.18 8.33 -7.22
CA ARG A 213 4.92 8.13 -5.96
C ARG A 213 6.01 7.09 -6.18
N ASP A 214 7.17 7.33 -5.58
CA ASP A 214 8.27 6.38 -5.70
C ASP A 214 7.87 5.07 -4.99
N PRO A 215 7.96 3.90 -5.65
CA PRO A 215 7.73 2.62 -5.00
C PRO A 215 8.58 2.42 -3.73
N HIS A 216 9.75 3.07 -3.64
CA HIS A 216 10.61 3.05 -2.46
C HIS A 216 9.96 3.73 -1.26
N GLU A 217 9.40 4.93 -1.42
CA GLU A 217 8.72 5.67 -0.33
C GLU A 217 7.54 4.85 0.25
N LYS A 218 6.82 4.14 -0.62
CA LYS A 218 5.71 3.28 -0.19
C LYS A 218 6.18 2.06 0.61
N MET A 219 7.30 1.46 0.20
CA MET A 219 7.86 0.31 0.89
C MET A 219 8.44 0.72 2.25
N GLU A 220 9.06 1.89 2.32
CA GLU A 220 9.59 2.48 3.56
C GLU A 220 8.47 2.84 4.56
N GLU A 221 7.35 3.40 4.11
CA GLU A 221 6.18 3.65 4.98
C GLU A 221 5.61 2.34 5.57
N LEU A 222 5.50 1.29 4.75
CA LEU A 222 5.02 -0.03 5.20
C LEU A 222 6.00 -0.68 6.19
N GLU A 223 7.29 -0.63 5.87
CA GLU A 223 8.35 -1.15 6.75
C GLU A 223 8.39 -0.41 8.09
N ASN A 224 8.24 0.92 8.08
CA ASN A 224 8.14 1.71 9.31
C ASN A 224 6.89 1.38 10.14
N GLN A 225 5.75 1.12 9.50
CA GLN A 225 4.54 0.67 10.19
C GLN A 225 4.73 -0.71 10.82
N GLU A 226 5.23 -1.69 10.06
CA GLU A 226 5.52 -3.04 10.56
C GLU A 226 6.54 -3.02 11.71
N ASN A 227 7.59 -2.21 11.59
CA ASN A 227 8.60 -2.04 12.62
C ASN A 227 8.02 -1.39 13.89
N SER A 228 7.11 -0.42 13.75
CA SER A 228 6.41 0.20 14.89
C SER A 228 5.52 -0.79 15.63
N GLU A 229 4.73 -1.60 14.92
CA GLU A 229 3.88 -2.61 15.54
C GLU A 229 4.71 -3.68 16.25
N MET A 230 5.78 -4.14 15.61
CA MET A 230 6.71 -5.11 16.19
C MET A 230 7.43 -4.54 17.43
N ALA A 231 7.86 -3.28 17.39
CA ALA A 231 8.48 -2.61 18.54
C ALA A 231 7.54 -2.58 19.76
N GLU A 232 6.26 -2.25 19.54
CA GLU A 232 5.27 -2.19 20.62
C GLU A 232 5.05 -3.57 21.26
N GLU A 233 4.91 -4.62 20.45
CA GLU A 233 4.79 -6.00 20.94
C GLU A 233 6.01 -6.44 21.75
N LEU A 234 7.21 -6.14 21.24
CA LEU A 234 8.46 -6.47 21.91
C LEU A 234 8.59 -5.75 23.26
N ILE A 235 8.27 -4.46 23.33
CA ILE A 235 8.28 -3.67 24.57
C ILE A 235 7.33 -4.27 25.61
N LEU A 236 6.14 -4.71 25.19
CA LEU A 236 5.16 -5.33 26.09
C LEU A 236 5.70 -6.63 26.71
N ARG A 237 6.27 -7.53 25.91
CA ARG A 237 6.83 -8.81 26.42
C ARG A 237 8.01 -8.56 27.35
N ALA A 238 8.93 -7.71 26.92
CA ALA A 238 10.08 -7.26 27.67
C ALA A 238 9.74 -6.78 29.10
N ARG A 239 8.69 -5.98 29.25
CA ARG A 239 8.23 -5.46 30.55
C ARG A 239 7.85 -6.56 31.52
N SER A 240 7.26 -7.67 31.05
CA SER A 240 6.98 -8.84 31.89
C SER A 240 8.27 -9.40 32.48
N TYR A 241 9.25 -9.68 31.62
CA TYR A 241 10.52 -10.27 32.06
C TYR A 241 11.31 -9.35 33.00
N VAL A 242 11.34 -8.04 32.73
CA VAL A 242 11.96 -7.05 33.62
C VAL A 242 11.30 -7.04 34.99
N THR A 243 9.97 -7.11 35.04
CA THR A 243 9.22 -7.14 36.31
C THR A 243 9.60 -8.36 37.14
N GLU A 244 9.65 -9.54 36.50
CA GLU A 244 10.00 -10.79 37.17
C GLU A 244 11.48 -10.80 37.64
N LEU A 245 12.41 -10.37 36.79
CA LEU A 245 13.82 -10.23 37.15
C LEU A 245 14.03 -9.27 38.33
N THR A 246 13.30 -8.15 38.38
CA THR A 246 13.35 -7.20 39.50
C THR A 246 12.87 -7.84 40.81
N GLN A 247 11.87 -8.72 40.76
CA GLN A 247 11.41 -9.46 41.93
C GLN A 247 12.42 -10.50 42.41
N ILE A 248 13.15 -11.14 41.49
CA ILE A 248 14.22 -12.09 41.84
C ILE A 248 15.41 -11.34 42.45
N GLU A 249 15.81 -10.21 41.86
CA GLU A 249 16.89 -9.36 42.35
C GLU A 249 16.70 -8.98 43.82
N GLY A 250 15.48 -8.59 44.23
CA GLY A 250 15.17 -8.27 45.63
C GLY A 250 15.15 -9.46 46.60
N LYS A 251 15.23 -10.70 46.12
CA LYS A 251 15.22 -11.94 46.94
C LYS A 251 16.60 -12.60 47.05
N ILE A 252 17.54 -12.23 46.19
CA ILE A 252 18.89 -12.80 46.17
C ILE A 252 19.90 -11.82 46.78
N SER A 253 21.15 -12.24 46.90
CA SER A 253 22.24 -11.45 47.51
C SER A 253 23.47 -11.46 46.62
N SER A 254 24.40 -10.55 46.91
CA SER A 254 25.68 -10.42 46.21
C SER A 254 26.40 -11.77 46.08
N PRO A 255 27.01 -12.06 44.91
CA PRO A 255 27.21 -11.15 43.76
C PRO A 255 26.08 -11.15 42.71
N MET A 256 25.07 -12.02 42.82
CA MET A 256 24.09 -12.22 41.75
C MET A 256 23.06 -11.07 41.62
N ASP A 257 22.65 -10.43 42.72
CA ASP A 257 21.75 -9.27 42.67
C ASP A 257 22.36 -8.10 41.87
N GLU A 258 23.66 -7.84 42.07
CA GLU A 258 24.41 -6.82 41.34
C GLU A 258 24.41 -7.09 39.82
N LYS A 259 24.63 -8.35 39.42
CA LYS A 259 24.59 -8.79 38.02
C LYS A 259 23.21 -8.60 37.40
N ILE A 260 22.13 -9.04 38.08
CA ILE A 260 20.76 -8.82 37.58
C ILE A 260 20.47 -7.32 37.46
N ARG A 261 20.91 -6.52 38.43
CA ARG A 261 20.72 -5.06 38.39
C ARG A 261 21.47 -4.41 37.23
N GLU A 262 22.66 -4.89 36.90
CA GLU A 262 23.42 -4.45 35.73
C GLU A 262 22.70 -4.81 34.42
N LEU A 263 22.27 -6.05 34.26
CA LEU A 263 21.48 -6.49 33.12
C LEU A 263 20.22 -5.63 32.93
N LEU A 264 19.46 -5.38 34.00
CA LEU A 264 18.25 -4.56 33.96
C LEU A 264 18.51 -3.14 33.46
N LYS A 265 19.67 -2.54 33.80
CA LYS A 265 20.06 -1.23 33.27
C LYS A 265 20.32 -1.27 31.77
N ILE A 266 21.02 -2.29 31.28
CA ILE A 266 21.33 -2.47 29.84
C ILE A 266 20.02 -2.67 29.07
N VAL A 267 19.17 -3.58 29.55
CA VAL A 267 17.86 -3.89 28.97
C VAL A 267 16.95 -2.65 28.95
N GLY A 268 16.98 -1.82 30.01
CA GLY A 268 16.27 -0.54 30.04
C GLY A 268 16.68 0.41 28.93
N LYS A 269 18.00 0.58 28.71
CA LYS A 269 18.53 1.42 27.62
C LYS A 269 18.15 0.88 26.24
N ILE A 270 18.17 -0.45 26.06
CA ILE A 270 17.73 -1.11 24.82
C ILE A 270 16.26 -0.75 24.50
N PHE A 271 15.38 -0.69 25.50
CA PHE A 271 13.98 -0.33 25.28
C PHE A 271 13.75 1.15 25.01
N GLU A 272 14.51 2.04 25.64
CA GLU A 272 14.50 3.46 25.30
C GLU A 272 14.85 3.66 23.83
N LEU A 273 15.90 2.99 23.36
CA LEU A 273 16.32 3.04 21.96
C LEU A 273 15.29 2.44 21.00
N LEU A 274 14.68 1.30 21.34
CA LEU A 274 13.62 0.68 20.53
C LEU A 274 12.39 1.60 20.41
N LYS A 275 12.08 2.36 21.45
CA LYS A 275 10.99 3.34 21.43
C LYS A 275 11.32 4.58 20.59
N GLU A 276 12.58 5.03 20.65
CA GLU A 276 13.06 6.15 19.84
C GLU A 276 13.20 5.78 18.36
N ASN A 277 13.58 4.53 18.07
CA ASN A 277 13.82 4.03 16.73
C ASN A 277 13.22 2.63 16.51
N PRO A 278 11.95 2.53 16.10
CA PRO A 278 11.30 1.24 15.89
C PRO A 278 11.96 0.36 14.83
N SER A 279 12.76 0.92 13.91
CA SER A 279 13.46 0.15 12.87
C SER A 279 14.40 -0.93 13.43
N THR A 280 14.90 -0.78 14.67
CA THR A 280 15.74 -1.78 15.35
C THR A 280 14.94 -2.94 15.95
N ALA A 281 13.62 -2.98 15.78
CA ALA A 281 12.76 -4.05 16.31
C ALA A 281 13.17 -5.43 15.79
N GLY A 282 13.57 -5.51 14.51
CA GLY A 282 14.05 -6.75 13.91
C GLY A 282 15.28 -7.33 14.62
N ASP A 283 16.25 -6.47 14.93
CA ASP A 283 17.51 -6.86 15.58
C ASP A 283 17.30 -7.24 17.05
N LEU A 284 16.38 -6.55 17.73
CA LEU A 284 16.06 -6.79 19.14
C LEU A 284 15.09 -7.95 19.39
N ASN A 285 14.46 -8.46 18.35
CA ASN A 285 13.50 -9.57 18.44
C ASN A 285 14.10 -10.80 19.15
N LYS A 286 15.35 -11.17 18.83
CA LYS A 286 16.01 -12.31 19.49
C LYS A 286 16.36 -12.03 20.94
N ALA A 287 16.87 -10.83 21.21
CA ALA A 287 17.21 -10.39 22.57
C ALA A 287 16.02 -10.52 23.51
N ILE A 288 14.85 -10.07 23.06
CA ILE A 288 13.64 -10.04 23.88
C ILE A 288 12.95 -11.40 23.94
N ASN A 289 12.87 -12.15 22.84
CA ASN A 289 12.08 -13.39 22.80
C ASN A 289 12.86 -14.67 23.13
N TYR A 290 14.19 -14.61 23.14
CA TYR A 290 15.02 -15.80 23.34
C TYR A 290 16.05 -15.64 24.45
N TYR A 291 16.77 -14.52 24.47
CA TYR A 291 17.84 -14.32 25.46
C TYR A 291 17.28 -13.88 26.82
N LEU A 292 16.45 -12.85 26.85
CA LEU A 292 15.84 -12.33 28.09
C LEU A 292 15.02 -13.37 28.89
N PRO A 293 14.14 -14.20 28.27
CA PRO A 293 13.45 -15.28 29.00
C PRO A 293 14.41 -16.37 29.49
N THR A 294 15.49 -16.67 28.74
CA THR A 294 16.52 -17.60 29.20
C THR A 294 17.24 -17.05 30.43
N THR A 295 17.56 -15.76 30.46
CA THR A 295 18.17 -15.10 31.61
C THR A 295 17.25 -15.10 32.84
N LEU A 296 15.95 -14.91 32.63
CA LEU A 296 14.96 -15.06 33.69
C LEU A 296 14.93 -16.50 34.24
N LYS A 297 14.95 -17.51 33.36
CA LYS A 297 15.01 -18.92 33.78
C LYS A 297 16.28 -19.23 34.57
N LEU A 298 17.44 -18.72 34.13
CA LEU A 298 18.71 -18.84 34.83
C LEU A 298 18.66 -18.21 36.24
N SER A 299 18.06 -17.02 36.34
CA SER A 299 17.88 -16.30 37.62
C SER A 299 16.96 -17.04 38.59
N ASN A 300 15.87 -17.64 38.07
CA ASN A 300 14.97 -18.48 38.87
C ASN A 300 15.68 -19.75 39.36
N SER A 301 16.44 -20.43 38.50
CA SER A 301 17.23 -21.61 38.91
C SER A 301 18.22 -21.26 40.03
N TYR A 302 18.90 -20.12 39.95
CA TYR A 302 19.76 -19.64 41.03
C TYR A 302 19.00 -19.45 42.35
N LEU A 303 17.83 -18.80 42.30
CA LEU A 303 16.99 -18.57 43.48
C LEU A 303 16.55 -19.90 44.14
N GLU A 304 16.10 -20.87 43.34
CA GLU A 304 15.67 -22.20 43.82
C GLU A 304 16.83 -23.01 44.42
N MET A 305 18.00 -22.98 43.78
CA MET A 305 19.17 -23.76 44.20
C MET A 305 19.79 -23.20 45.49
N LYS A 306 19.77 -21.88 45.69
CA LYS A 306 20.30 -21.22 46.89
C LYS A 306 19.66 -21.73 48.19
N GLU A 307 18.42 -22.21 48.15
CA GLU A 307 17.71 -22.73 49.33
C GLU A 307 18.23 -24.10 49.81
N LYS A 308 19.06 -24.80 49.02
CA LYS A 308 19.55 -26.17 49.30
C LYS A 308 21.08 -26.27 49.31
N PRO A 309 21.78 -25.85 50.38
CA PRO A 309 23.23 -25.76 50.39
C PRO A 309 23.89 -27.15 50.48
N THR A 310 24.16 -27.76 49.32
CA THR A 310 25.08 -28.91 49.18
C THR A 310 26.34 -28.47 48.44
N GLU A 311 27.44 -29.24 48.52
CA GLU A 311 28.69 -28.86 47.85
C GLU A 311 28.55 -28.87 46.30
N SER A 312 27.72 -29.77 45.76
CA SER A 312 27.34 -29.77 44.32
C SER A 312 26.61 -28.48 43.94
N VAL A 313 25.71 -28.01 44.81
CA VAL A 313 24.91 -26.80 44.57
C VAL A 313 25.78 -25.54 44.55
N LYS A 314 26.83 -25.46 45.39
CA LYS A 314 27.75 -24.30 45.36
C LYS A 314 28.48 -24.15 44.02
N GLY A 315 28.91 -25.27 43.43
CA GLY A 315 29.54 -25.28 42.10
C GLY A 315 28.59 -24.76 41.03
N SER A 316 27.36 -25.28 40.98
CA SER A 316 26.34 -24.84 40.04
C SER A 316 25.93 -23.37 40.23
N LEU A 317 25.79 -22.89 41.48
CA LEU A 317 25.51 -21.48 41.74
C LEU A 317 26.61 -20.58 41.16
N LYS A 318 27.88 -21.00 41.29
CA LYS A 318 29.01 -20.27 40.72
C LYS A 318 29.01 -20.30 39.19
N ASP A 319 28.71 -21.45 38.59
CA ASP A 319 28.59 -21.56 37.13
C ASP A 319 27.45 -20.68 36.58
N ILE A 320 26.33 -20.57 37.31
CA ILE A 320 25.23 -19.66 36.96
C ILE A 320 25.67 -18.18 37.08
N GLU A 321 26.41 -17.81 38.12
CA GLU A 321 26.97 -16.45 38.26
C GLU A 321 27.90 -16.09 37.10
N ASP A 322 28.81 -16.99 36.73
CA ASP A 322 29.76 -16.78 35.64
C ASP A 322 29.04 -16.73 34.28
N THR A 323 27.97 -17.52 34.11
CA THR A 323 27.12 -17.49 32.92
C THR A 323 26.37 -16.17 32.80
N MET A 324 25.92 -15.59 33.93
CA MET A 324 25.26 -14.30 33.94
C MET A 324 26.19 -13.18 33.44
N ASP A 325 27.50 -13.26 33.71
CA ASP A 325 28.48 -12.30 33.16
C ASP A 325 28.53 -12.35 31.63
N ILE A 326 28.57 -13.56 31.06
CA ILE A 326 28.57 -13.75 29.59
C ILE A 326 27.28 -13.16 28.98
N VAL A 327 26.14 -13.37 29.64
CA VAL A 327 24.86 -12.80 29.21
C VAL A 327 24.89 -11.27 29.24
N ILE A 328 25.40 -10.67 30.33
CA ILE A 328 25.53 -9.21 30.46
C ILE A 328 26.40 -8.64 29.34
N ASP A 329 27.56 -9.22 29.10
CA ASP A 329 28.47 -8.81 28.03
C ASP A 329 27.79 -8.89 26.65
N ALA A 330 27.00 -9.94 26.41
CA ALA A 330 26.31 -10.11 25.15
C ALA A 330 25.16 -9.08 24.96
N PHE A 331 24.42 -8.76 26.02
CA PHE A 331 23.45 -7.66 25.99
C PHE A 331 24.13 -6.28 25.83
N MET A 332 25.33 -6.09 26.39
CA MET A 332 26.11 -4.88 26.18
C MET A 332 26.54 -4.72 24.72
N LYS A 333 27.01 -5.79 24.08
CA LYS A 333 27.33 -5.79 22.65
C LYS A 333 26.13 -5.43 21.77
N ILE A 334 24.94 -5.93 22.10
CA ILE A 334 23.69 -5.55 21.41
C ILE A 334 23.46 -4.04 21.54
N LEU A 335 23.58 -3.49 22.75
CA LEU A 335 23.41 -2.07 23.01
C LEU A 335 24.43 -1.23 22.22
N ASP A 336 25.70 -1.63 22.21
CA ASP A 336 26.77 -0.96 21.49
C ASP A 336 26.53 -0.97 19.97
N ASN A 337 26.05 -2.09 19.41
CA ASN A 337 25.74 -2.19 17.98
C ASN A 337 24.66 -1.19 17.55
N ILE A 338 23.60 -1.05 18.36
CA ILE A 338 22.51 -0.10 18.09
C ILE A 338 23.04 1.35 18.08
N TYR A 339 23.96 1.69 18.98
CA TYR A 339 24.59 3.01 18.99
C TYR A 339 25.51 3.24 17.79
N GLN A 340 26.22 2.22 17.32
CA GLN A 340 27.08 2.33 16.14
C GLN A 340 26.28 2.63 14.86
N GLU A 341 25.12 2.01 14.69
CA GLU A 341 24.22 2.30 13.57
C GLU A 341 23.73 3.75 13.61
N LYS A 342 23.26 4.23 14.78
CA LYS A 342 22.85 5.63 14.98
C LYS A 342 23.96 6.64 14.66
N ILE A 343 25.21 6.33 15.01
CA ILE A 343 26.38 7.18 14.68
C ILE A 343 26.67 7.18 13.17
N MET A 344 26.47 6.04 12.49
CA MET A 344 26.67 5.91 11.05
C MET A 344 25.66 6.75 10.27
N ASP A 345 24.38 6.70 10.64
CA ASP A 345 23.31 7.48 10.02
C ASP A 345 23.58 8.98 10.15
N LEU A 346 23.90 9.45 11.37
CA LEU A 346 24.27 10.85 11.62
C LEU A 346 25.49 11.30 10.80
N SER A 347 26.47 10.42 10.60
CA SER A 347 27.65 10.71 9.79
C SER A 347 27.32 10.81 8.30
N SER A 348 26.36 9.99 7.83
CA SER A 348 25.87 10.04 6.46
C SER A 348 25.07 11.31 6.21
N ASP A 349 24.15 11.68 7.11
CA ASP A 349 23.36 12.90 7.05
C ASP A 349 24.25 14.15 7.09
N MET A 350 25.25 14.16 7.96
CA MET A 350 26.22 15.25 8.02
C MET A 350 27.05 15.35 6.74
N SER A 351 27.36 14.22 6.08
CA SER A 351 28.06 14.19 4.79
C SER A 351 27.18 14.69 3.64
N VAL A 352 25.89 14.37 3.65
CA VAL A 352 24.90 14.90 2.69
C VAL A 352 24.70 16.39 2.90
N LEU A 353 24.47 16.84 4.14
CA LEU A 353 24.37 18.25 4.50
C LEU A 353 25.62 19.02 4.07
N LYS A 354 26.82 18.47 4.33
CA LYS A 354 28.09 19.05 3.88
C LYS A 354 28.17 19.16 2.36
N SER A 355 27.66 18.16 1.65
CA SER A 355 27.64 18.17 0.17
C SER A 355 26.67 19.21 -0.37
N MET A 356 25.49 19.35 0.24
CA MET A 356 24.51 20.40 -0.09
C MET A 356 25.08 21.80 0.17
N LEU A 357 25.65 22.03 1.36
CA LEU A 357 26.27 23.31 1.71
C LEU A 357 27.46 23.65 0.81
N LYS A 358 28.25 22.65 0.38
CA LYS A 358 29.30 22.84 -0.64
C LYS A 358 28.74 23.21 -2.02
N GLN A 359 27.62 22.60 -2.43
CA GLN A 359 26.95 22.93 -3.69
C GLN A 359 26.35 24.35 -3.66
N GLU A 360 25.87 24.79 -2.51
CA GLU A 360 25.34 26.13 -2.29
C GLU A 360 26.43 27.20 -2.08
N GLY A 361 27.72 26.80 -2.10
CA GLY A 361 28.85 27.72 -1.90
C GLY A 361 28.98 28.25 -0.47
N LEU A 362 28.28 27.63 0.49
CA LEU A 362 28.26 28.00 1.91
C LEU A 362 29.34 27.29 2.74
N LEU A 363 30.13 26.41 2.10
CA LEU A 363 31.22 25.65 2.72
C LEU A 363 32.43 25.62 1.79
N ASP A 364 33.55 26.22 2.23
CA ASP A 364 34.82 26.17 1.51
C ASP A 364 35.45 24.78 1.56
N LYS A 365 36.27 24.46 0.55
CA LYS A 365 36.78 23.09 0.32
C LYS A 365 37.71 22.56 1.42
N ASP A 366 38.28 23.41 2.28
CA ASP A 366 39.45 23.06 3.09
C ASP A 366 39.32 23.19 4.62
N GLU A 367 38.17 23.59 5.18
CA GLU A 367 38.02 23.76 6.63
C GLU A 367 37.15 22.68 7.29
N PHE A 368 37.72 21.48 7.50
CA PHE A 368 37.52 20.70 8.73
C PHE A 368 38.38 19.42 8.68
N LYS A 369 39.51 19.41 9.42
CA LYS A 369 40.18 18.17 9.81
C LYS A 369 39.64 17.78 11.18
N ILE A 370 38.76 16.78 11.25
CA ILE A 370 38.46 16.13 12.53
C ILE A 370 39.64 15.24 12.86
N GLY A 371 40.23 15.46 14.03
CA GLY A 371 41.36 14.70 14.56
C GLY A 371 41.04 13.21 14.62
N ARG A 372 42.08 12.40 14.40
CA ARG A 372 42.05 10.94 14.55
C ARG A 372 41.81 10.52 15.99
#